data_AF-A0A521HHT6-F1
#
_entry.id   AF-A0A521HHT6-F1
#
_cell.length_a   1.000
_cell.length_b   1.000
_cell.length_c   1.000
_cell.angle_alpha   90.00
_cell.angle_beta   90.00
_cell.angle_gamma   90.00
#
_symmetry.space_group_name_H-M   'P 1'
#
loop_
_entity.id
_entity.type
_entity.pdbx_description
1 polymer ?
#
loop_
_entity_poly.entity_id
_entity_poly.type
_entity_poly.pdbx_seq_one_letter_code
_entity_poly.pdbx_strand_id
1 'polypeptide(L)'
;MDKKFNKAEAGYHMLQLLSAVDGHFGPKEDLVITNYLVENYPFRVEMDGAMEALSRLKPEDYILHFQKCMNDFFQDSEENERTRFLKFAVDLVKADDKITEDENIFLKTLFDTWDSAHME
;
A
#
# COMPACT_ATOMS: atom_id res chain seq x y z
N MET A 1 9.75 10.74 17.31
CA MET A 1 9.81 11.11 15.88
C MET A 1 9.65 9.83 15.09
N ASP A 2 8.45 9.58 14.61
CA ASP A 2 8.15 8.44 13.75
C ASP A 2 9.00 8.53 12.47
N LYS A 3 9.66 7.43 12.11
CA LYS A 3 10.50 7.35 10.89
C LYS A 3 9.61 7.65 9.68
N LYS A 4 9.96 8.66 8.87
CA LYS A 4 9.32 8.88 7.55
C LYS A 4 9.71 7.74 6.62
N PHE A 5 8.73 7.11 5.96
CA PHE A 5 8.99 6.11 4.92
C PHE A 5 9.28 6.80 3.59
N ASN A 6 10.23 6.27 2.81
CA ASN A 6 10.36 6.71 1.43
C ASN A 6 9.19 6.16 0.59
N LYS A 7 9.00 6.71 -0.62
CA LYS A 7 7.89 6.32 -1.51
C LYS A 7 7.79 4.81 -1.77
N ALA A 8 8.94 4.12 -1.93
CA ALA A 8 8.98 2.68 -2.16
C ALA A 8 8.56 1.89 -0.91
N GLU A 9 9.12 2.22 0.25
CA GLU A 9 8.75 1.61 1.54
C GLU A 9 7.25 1.82 1.82
N ALA A 10 6.75 3.05 1.63
CA ALA A 10 5.36 3.40 1.87
C ALA A 10 4.40 2.67 0.91
N GLY A 11 4.71 2.64 -0.38
CA GLY A 11 3.94 1.92 -1.38
C GLY A 11 3.87 0.41 -1.10
N TYR A 12 5.01 -0.18 -0.76
CA TYR A 12 5.09 -1.58 -0.36
C TYR A 12 4.27 -1.87 0.89
N HIS A 13 4.40 -1.06 1.94
CA HIS A 13 3.62 -1.24 3.16
C HIS A 13 2.12 -1.15 2.92
N MET A 14 1.68 -0.18 2.11
CA MET A 14 0.26 -0.05 1.77
C MET A 14 -0.25 -1.32 1.08
N LEU A 15 0.43 -1.81 0.05
CA LEU A 15 -0.02 -3.03 -0.65
C LEU A 15 0.04 -4.27 0.23
N GLN A 16 1.09 -4.43 1.03
CA GLN A 16 1.25 -5.59 1.91
C GLN A 16 0.19 -5.63 3.02
N LEU A 17 -0.22 -4.47 3.53
CA LEU A 17 -1.33 -4.41 4.49
C LEU A 17 -2.67 -4.68 3.81
N LEU A 18 -2.87 -4.15 2.60
CA LEU A 18 -4.08 -4.38 1.82
C LEU A 18 -4.31 -5.88 1.59
N SER A 19 -3.25 -6.63 1.27
CA SER A 19 -3.30 -8.08 1.00
C SER A 19 -3.25 -8.97 2.23
N ALA A 20 -3.19 -8.40 3.44
CA ALA A 20 -3.06 -9.19 4.67
C ALA A 20 -4.18 -8.90 5.67
N VAL A 21 -5.00 -7.88 5.41
CA VAL A 21 -5.99 -7.36 6.37
C VAL A 21 -7.11 -8.38 6.66
N ASP A 22 -7.50 -9.18 5.68
CA ASP A 22 -8.50 -10.24 5.84
C ASP A 22 -7.91 -11.56 6.35
N GLY A 23 -6.59 -11.61 6.55
CA GLY A 23 -5.87 -12.77 7.08
C GLY A 23 -5.55 -13.86 6.05
N HIS A 24 -5.89 -13.66 4.77
CA HIS A 24 -5.46 -14.52 3.68
C HIS A 24 -4.48 -13.77 2.76
N PHE A 25 -3.37 -14.42 2.42
CA PHE A 25 -2.42 -13.91 1.42
C PHE A 25 -2.16 -14.99 0.38
N GLY A 26 -2.56 -14.72 -0.86
CA GLY A 26 -2.50 -15.64 -1.98
C GLY A 26 -1.31 -15.39 -2.91
N PRO A 27 -0.92 -16.40 -3.73
CA PRO A 27 0.18 -16.26 -4.69
C PRO A 27 -0.09 -15.24 -5.80
N LYS A 28 -1.35 -14.89 -6.07
CA LYS A 28 -1.69 -13.87 -7.07
C LYS A 28 -1.45 -12.45 -6.55
N GLU A 29 -1.74 -12.22 -5.28
CA GLU A 29 -1.50 -10.93 -4.62
C GLU A 29 -0.01 -10.66 -4.50
N ASP A 30 0.77 -11.67 -4.09
CA ASP A 30 2.24 -11.63 -4.10
C ASP A 30 2.80 -11.21 -5.46
N LEU A 31 2.25 -11.75 -6.55
CA LEU A 31 2.66 -11.39 -7.91
C LEU A 31 2.34 -9.92 -8.23
N VAL A 32 1.20 -9.40 -7.81
CA VAL A 32 0.84 -7.97 -8.02
C VAL A 32 1.79 -7.05 -7.26
N ILE A 33 2.11 -7.37 -6.01
CA ILE A 33 3.07 -6.60 -5.19
C ILE A 33 4.46 -6.65 -5.82
N THR A 34 4.90 -7.83 -6.24
CA THR A 34 6.19 -8.01 -6.91
C THR A 34 6.26 -7.21 -8.22
N ASN A 35 5.21 -7.25 -9.04
CA ASN A 35 5.13 -6.45 -10.27
C ASN A 35 5.19 -4.96 -9.99
N TYR A 36 4.46 -4.47 -8.98
CA TYR A 36 4.53 -3.09 -8.55
C TYR A 36 5.96 -2.67 -8.21
N LEU A 37 6.70 -3.49 -7.45
CA LEU A 37 8.07 -3.19 -7.07
C LEU A 37 9.02 -3.14 -8.28
N VAL A 38 8.96 -4.16 -9.15
CA VAL A 38 9.81 -4.24 -10.35
C VAL A 38 9.53 -3.08 -11.31
N GLU A 39 8.26 -2.72 -11.49
CA GLU A 39 7.84 -1.69 -12.43
C GLU A 39 8.13 -0.25 -11.98
N ASN A 40 8.21 0.00 -10.67
CA ASN A 40 8.44 1.35 -10.13
C ASN A 40 9.86 1.52 -9.58
N TYR A 41 10.55 0.42 -9.24
CA TYR A 41 11.88 0.43 -8.62
C TYR A 41 12.81 -0.59 -9.28
N PRO A 42 13.26 -0.33 -10.53
CA PRO A 42 14.08 -1.27 -11.30
C PRO A 42 15.52 -1.46 -10.77
N PHE A 43 15.95 -0.62 -9.82
CA PHE A 43 17.23 -0.75 -9.11
C PHE A 43 16.98 -1.29 -7.70
N ARG A 44 17.97 -2.00 -7.11
CA ARG A 44 17.84 -2.54 -5.74
C ARG A 44 17.46 -1.44 -4.75
N VAL A 45 16.22 -1.49 -4.27
CA VAL A 45 15.76 -0.76 -3.09
C VAL A 45 15.98 -1.66 -1.88
N GLU A 46 16.63 -1.14 -0.85
CA GLU A 46 16.77 -1.84 0.42
C GLU A 46 15.42 -1.85 1.14
N MET A 47 14.83 -3.04 1.30
CA MET A 47 13.49 -3.24 1.86
C MET A 47 13.52 -3.93 3.22
N ASP A 48 14.68 -4.36 3.71
CA ASP A 48 14.81 -5.08 4.98
C ASP A 48 14.18 -4.31 6.14
N GLY A 49 14.45 -3.00 6.25
CA GLY A 49 13.85 -2.16 7.28
C GLY A 49 12.32 -2.00 7.14
N ALA A 50 11.79 -2.09 5.92
CA ALA A 50 10.37 -2.05 5.64
C ALA A 50 9.69 -3.35 6.12
N MET A 51 10.27 -4.49 5.74
CA MET A 51 9.81 -5.82 6.17
C MET A 51 9.87 -5.98 7.68
N GLU A 52 10.95 -5.54 8.33
CA GLU A 52 11.05 -5.55 9.78
C GLU A 52 9.96 -4.71 10.46
N ALA A 53 9.67 -3.52 9.93
CA ALA A 53 8.63 -2.65 10.48
C ALA A 53 7.24 -3.31 10.43
N LEU A 54 6.88 -3.91 9.29
CA LEU A 54 5.62 -4.64 9.15
C LEU A 54 5.54 -5.87 10.05
N SER A 55 6.63 -6.63 10.20
CA SER A 55 6.65 -7.85 11.03
C SER A 55 6.32 -7.60 12.51
N ARG A 56 6.55 -6.37 12.99
CA ARG A 56 6.30 -5.95 14.37
C ARG A 56 4.95 -5.25 14.56
N LEU A 57 4.25 -4.97 13.46
CA LEU A 57 3.00 -4.24 13.46
C LEU A 57 1.85 -5.16 13.91
N LYS A 58 1.04 -4.66 14.83
CA LYS A 58 -0.14 -5.38 15.30
C LYS A 58 -1.34 -5.07 14.40
N PRO A 59 -2.29 -6.02 14.24
CA PRO A 59 -3.50 -5.79 13.43
C PRO A 59 -4.30 -4.54 13.84
N GLU A 60 -4.35 -4.23 15.14
CA GLU A 60 -5.01 -3.03 15.67
C GLU A 60 -4.41 -1.71 15.13
N ASP A 61 -3.13 -1.73 14.74
CA ASP A 61 -2.40 -0.56 14.24
C ASP A 61 -2.35 -0.51 12.70
N TYR A 62 -2.92 -1.50 11.98
CA TYR A 62 -2.80 -1.60 10.53
C TYR A 62 -3.33 -0.36 9.81
N ILE A 63 -4.54 0.09 10.16
CA ILE A 63 -5.16 1.25 9.49
C ILE A 63 -4.38 2.54 9.76
N LEU A 64 -3.86 2.71 10.97
CA LEU A 64 -3.08 3.90 11.34
C LEU A 64 -1.75 3.94 10.59
N HIS A 65 -1.06 2.79 10.50
CA HIS A 65 0.17 2.65 9.73
C HIS A 65 -0.08 2.84 8.23
N PHE A 66 -1.20 2.32 7.72
CA PHE A 66 -1.62 2.50 6.34
C PHE A 66 -1.81 3.99 6.02
N GLN A 67 -2.57 4.73 6.84
CA GLN A 67 -2.77 6.18 6.68
C GLN A 67 -1.46 6.96 6.74
N LYS A 68 -0.54 6.59 7.63
CA LYS A 68 0.80 7.18 7.67
C LYS A 68 1.55 6.95 6.36
N CYS A 69 1.55 5.73 5.84
CA CYS A 69 2.18 5.39 4.56
C CYS A 69 1.52 6.13 3.39
N MET A 70 0.20 6.31 3.40
CA MET A 70 -0.51 7.12 2.41
C MET A 70 0.00 8.56 2.39
N ASN A 71 0.15 9.18 3.56
CA ASN A 71 0.69 10.53 3.66
C ASN A 71 2.15 10.59 3.18
N ASP A 72 3.01 9.69 3.68
CA ASP A 72 4.42 9.62 3.29
C ASP A 72 4.56 9.41 1.76
N PHE A 73 3.75 8.53 1.16
CA PHE A 73 3.72 8.33 -0.29
C PHE A 73 3.24 9.57 -1.03
N PHE A 74 2.17 10.21 -0.57
CA PHE A 74 1.59 11.40 -1.20
C PHE A 74 2.60 12.55 -1.28
N GLN A 75 3.38 12.77 -0.21
CA GLN A 75 4.37 13.84 -0.14
C GLN A 75 5.53 13.68 -1.14
N ASP A 76 5.84 12.45 -1.56
CA ASP A 76 6.97 12.13 -2.44
C ASP A 76 6.54 11.62 -3.84
N SER A 77 5.24 11.68 -4.15
CA SER A 77 4.67 11.19 -5.41
C SER A 77 4.10 12.30 -6.29
N GLU A 78 4.15 12.08 -7.59
CA GLU A 78 3.41 12.84 -8.59
C GLU A 78 2.00 12.25 -8.81
N GLU A 79 1.11 13.02 -9.41
CA GLU A 79 -0.29 12.62 -9.64
C GLU A 79 -0.41 11.32 -10.45
N ASN A 80 0.34 11.21 -11.54
CA ASN A 80 0.40 10.00 -12.37
C ASN A 80 0.89 8.78 -11.58
N GLU A 81 1.83 8.95 -10.65
CA GLU A 81 2.31 7.88 -9.78
C GLU A 81 1.24 7.45 -8.78
N ARG A 82 0.47 8.39 -8.22
CA ARG A 82 -0.70 8.09 -7.38
C ARG A 82 -1.79 7.35 -8.14
N THR A 83 -2.14 7.81 -9.34
CA THR A 83 -3.12 7.12 -10.20
C THR A 83 -2.65 5.70 -10.54
N ARG A 84 -1.37 5.52 -10.86
CA ARG A 84 -0.79 4.20 -11.12
C ARG A 84 -0.84 3.32 -9.87
N PHE A 85 -0.51 3.86 -8.71
CA PHE A 85 -0.60 3.14 -7.43
C PHE A 85 -2.03 2.69 -7.12
N LEU A 86 -3.02 3.58 -7.28
CA LEU A 86 -4.45 3.23 -7.11
C LEU A 86 -4.86 2.06 -7.99
N LYS A 87 -4.36 2.02 -9.24
CA LYS A 87 -4.60 0.90 -10.13
C LYS A 87 -4.03 -0.42 -9.57
N PHE A 88 -2.79 -0.41 -9.08
CA PHE A 88 -2.19 -1.57 -8.44
C PHE A 88 -2.98 -2.03 -7.19
N ALA A 89 -3.43 -1.09 -6.35
CA ALA A 89 -4.24 -1.42 -5.18
C ALA A 89 -5.59 -2.06 -5.56
N VAL A 90 -6.22 -1.59 -6.63
CA VAL A 90 -7.45 -2.19 -7.17
C VAL A 90 -7.20 -3.56 -7.79
N ASP A 91 -6.10 -3.72 -8.54
CA ASP A 91 -5.72 -5.00 -9.15
C ASP A 91 -5.37 -6.04 -8.07
N LEU A 92 -4.80 -5.60 -6.94
CA LEU A 92 -4.46 -6.44 -5.79
C LEU A 92 -5.70 -7.07 -5.15
N VAL A 93 -6.68 -6.27 -4.70
CA VAL A 93 -7.90 -6.81 -4.06
C VAL A 93 -8.78 -7.63 -5.01
N LYS A 94 -8.60 -7.46 -6.33
CA LYS A 94 -9.31 -8.22 -7.35
C LYS A 94 -8.57 -9.49 -7.76
N ALA A 95 -7.35 -9.69 -7.27
CA ALA A 95 -6.52 -10.83 -7.64
C ALA A 95 -7.13 -12.14 -7.13
N ASP A 96 -7.65 -12.13 -5.91
CA ASP A 96 -8.59 -13.12 -5.43
C ASP A 96 -10.02 -12.65 -5.78
N ASP A 97 -10.89 -13.53 -6.29
CA ASP A 97 -12.18 -13.17 -6.91
C ASP A 97 -13.23 -12.63 -5.90
N LYS A 98 -12.78 -12.21 -4.72
CA LYS A 98 -13.56 -11.69 -3.60
C LYS A 98 -12.84 -10.51 -2.95
N ILE A 99 -13.55 -9.39 -2.88
CA ILE A 99 -13.16 -8.24 -2.05
C ILE A 99 -13.91 -8.36 -0.72
N THR A 100 -13.17 -8.39 0.38
CA THR A 100 -13.69 -8.44 1.75
C THR A 100 -14.08 -7.05 2.27
N GLU A 101 -14.78 -7.00 3.41
CA GLU A 101 -15.16 -5.74 4.04
C GLU A 101 -13.94 -4.94 4.51
N ASP A 102 -12.93 -5.63 5.08
CA ASP A 102 -11.69 -5.02 5.56
C ASP A 102 -10.86 -4.42 4.42
N GLU A 103 -10.65 -5.16 3.31
CA GLU A 103 -9.97 -4.62 2.12
C GLU A 103 -10.69 -3.38 1.56
N ASN A 104 -12.02 -3.42 1.56
CA ASN A 104 -12.84 -2.29 1.10
C ASN A 104 -12.72 -1.06 2.01
N ILE A 105 -12.53 -1.23 3.32
CA ILE A 105 -12.25 -0.10 4.24
C ILE A 105 -10.93 0.57 3.87
N PHE A 106 -9.88 -0.22 3.64
CA PHE A 106 -8.56 0.32 3.29
C PHE A 106 -8.57 1.00 1.91
N LEU A 107 -9.21 0.38 0.91
CA LEU A 107 -9.36 0.99 -0.41
C LEU A 107 -10.16 2.28 -0.35
N LYS A 108 -11.32 2.30 0.33
CA LYS A 108 -12.11 3.52 0.48
C LYS A 108 -11.30 4.62 1.16
N THR A 109 -10.54 4.28 2.21
CA THR A 109 -9.66 5.23 2.90
C THR A 109 -8.64 5.83 1.92
N LEU A 110 -8.02 5.00 1.08
CA LEU A 110 -7.07 5.41 0.07
C LEU A 110 -7.69 6.35 -0.97
N PHE A 111 -8.85 5.99 -1.52
CA PHE A 111 -9.58 6.80 -2.48
C PHE A 111 -10.06 8.12 -1.88
N ASP A 112 -10.72 8.11 -0.73
CA ASP A 112 -11.28 9.31 -0.09
C ASP A 112 -10.19 10.34 0.23
N THR A 113 -9.04 9.87 0.73
CA THR A 113 -7.93 10.75 1.10
C THR A 113 -7.26 11.38 -0.12
N TRP A 114 -7.09 10.63 -1.21
CA TRP A 114 -6.39 11.12 -2.40
C TRP A 114 -7.31 11.82 -3.41
N ASP A 115 -8.61 11.51 -3.41
CA ASP A 115 -9.65 12.20 -4.19
C ASP A 115 -10.01 13.56 -3.57
N SER A 116 -10.10 13.64 -2.24
CA SER A 116 -10.30 14.92 -1.54
C SER A 116 -9.15 15.92 -1.79
N ALA A 117 -7.93 15.42 -1.99
CA ALA A 117 -6.77 16.24 -2.34
C ALA A 117 -6.81 16.81 -3.78
N HIS A 118 -7.80 16.40 -4.60
CA HIS A 118 -8.05 16.91 -5.96
C HIS A 118 -9.07 18.07 -5.98
N MET A 119 -9.70 18.39 -4.83
CA MET A 119 -10.75 19.42 -4.73
C MET A 119 -10.33 20.75 -4.07
N GLU A 120 -9.04 20.96 -3.81
CA GLU A 120 -8.51 22.24 -3.25
C GLU A 120 -7.55 22.97 -4.20
#